data_AF-A0A3N5ZRX6-F1
#
_entry.id   AF-A0A3N5ZRX6-F1
#
_cell.length_a   1.000
_cell.length_b   1.000
_cell.length_c   1.000
_cell.angle_alpha   90.00
_cell.angle_beta   90.00
_cell.angle_gamma   90.00
#
_symmetry.space_group_name_H-M   'P 1'
#
loop_
_entity.id
_entity.type
_entity.pdbx_description
1 polymer ?
#
loop_
_entity_poly.entity_id
_entity_poly.type
_entity_poly.pdbx_seq_one_letter_code
_entity_poly.pdbx_strand_id
1 'polypeptide(L)' 'MLLAGDIGATKTLVGLFAPSDPRPRLVDFRAFTTLAHANLESILREF' A
#
# COMPACT_ATOMS: atom_id res chain seq x y z
N MET A 1 9.64 5.50 -8.71
CA MET A 1 8.36 4.86 -8.35
C MET A 1 7.94 5.40 -7.00
N LEU A 2 6.64 5.43 -6.70
CA LEU A 2 6.10 5.87 -5.43
C LEU A 2 5.37 4.71 -4.77
N LEU A 3 5.64 4.46 -3.49
CA LEU A 3 4.84 3.57 -2.67
C LEU A 3 3.90 4.42 -1.82
N ALA A 4 2.61 4.16 -1.89
CA ALA A 4 1.60 4.88 -1.12
C ALA A 4 0.76 3.91 -0.31
N GLY A 5 0.38 4.31 0.90
CA GLY A 5 -0.46 3.53 1.81
C GLY A 5 -1.66 4.31 2.29
N ASP A 6 -2.82 3.65 2.32
CA ASP A 6 -4.01 4.09 3.07
C ASP A 6 -4.15 3.19 4.29
N ILE A 7 -3.91 3.74 5.48
CA ILE A 7 -3.76 2.98 6.72
C ILE A 7 -5.01 3.18 7.59
N GLY A 8 -5.91 2.19 7.56
CA GLY A 8 -7.06 2.09 8.45
C GLY A 8 -6.83 1.11 9.60
N ALA A 9 -7.67 1.20 10.63
CA ALA A 9 -7.60 0.32 11.80
C ALA A 9 -7.87 -1.17 11.48
N THR A 10 -8.72 -1.46 10.49
CA THR A 10 -9.12 -2.83 10.12
C THR A 10 -8.62 -3.25 8.75
N LYS A 11 -8.32 -2.29 7.87
CA LYS A 11 -7.86 -2.53 6.50
C LYS A 11 -6.76 -1.55 6.13
N THR A 12 -5.73 -2.06 5.48
CA THR A 12 -4.63 -1.28 4.91
C THR A 12 -4.55 -1.56 3.41
N LEU A 13 -4.43 -0.50 2.61
CA LEU A 13 -4.11 -0.59 1.18
C LEU A 13 -2.67 -0.13 0.98
N VAL A 14 -1.89 -0.89 0.21
CA VAL A 14 -0.56 -0.49 -0.25
C VAL A 14 -0.53 -0.55 -1.76
N GLY A 15 -0.06 0.51 -2.42
CA GLY A 15 0.02 0.59 -3.87
C GLY A 15 1.37 1.11 -4.35
N LEU A 16 1.87 0.52 -5.44
CA LEU A 16 3.03 0.97 -6.19
C LEU A 16 2.58 1.78 -7.40
N PHE A 17 3.19 2.95 -7.58
CA PHE A 17 2.85 3.89 -8.64
C PHE A 17 4.07 4.26 -9.47
N ALA A 18 3.87 4.35 -10.78
CA ALA A 18 4.86 4.88 -11.72
C ALA A 18 4.65 6.40 -11.88
N PRO A 19 5.71 7.20 -12.03
CA PRO A 19 5.56 8.62 -12.40
C PRO A 19 4.79 8.76 -13.73
N SER A 20 3.80 9.64 -13.74
CA SER A 20 3.07 10.08 -14.92
C SER A 20 2.39 11.43 -14.65
N ASP A 21 2.01 12.12 -15.72
CA ASP A 21 1.38 13.44 -15.69
C ASP A 21 -0.10 13.30 -16.14
N PRO A 22 -1.10 13.92 -15.49
CA PRO A 22 -1.03 14.85 -14.35
C PRO A 22 -0.84 14.20 -12.97
N ARG A 23 -0.90 12.86 -12.89
CA ARG A 23 -0.81 12.12 -11.63
C ARG A 23 -0.10 10.78 -11.83
N PRO A 24 0.55 10.23 -10.79
CA PRO A 24 1.15 8.90 -10.84
C PRO A 24 0.13 7.82 -11.22
N ARG A 25 0.55 6.87 -12.05
CA ARG A 25 -0.27 5.75 -12.52
C ARG A 25 -0.08 4.56 -11.59
N LEU A 26 -1.19 3.94 -11.18
CA LEU A 26 -1.16 2.70 -10.41
C LEU A 26 -0.50 1.57 -11.23
N VAL A 27 0.43 0.86 -10.61
CA VAL A 27 1.13 -0.30 -11.17
C VAL A 27 0.61 -1.58 -10.53
N ASP A 28 0.58 -1.63 -9.21
CA ASP A 28 0.06 -2.75 -8.43
C ASP A 28 -0.51 -2.23 -7.09
N PHE A 29 -1.48 -2.94 -6.53
CA PHE A 29 -1.95 -2.69 -5.17
C PHE A 29 -2.40 -3.98 -4.49
N ARG A 30 -2.27 -3.99 -3.16
CA ARG A 30 -2.82 -5.07 -2.32
C ARG A 30 -3.59 -4.50 -1.16
N ALA A 31 -4.58 -5.27 -0.73
CA ALA A 31 -5.37 -5.00 0.47
C ALA A 31 -5.02 -6.02 1.54
N PHE A 32 -4.72 -5.54 2.73
CA PHE A 32 -4.37 -6.34 3.90
C PHE A 32 -5.40 -6.12 5.01
N THR A 33 -5.69 -7.16 5.78
CA THR A 33 -6.41 -7.02 7.04
C THR A 33 -5.44 -6.48 8.08
N THR A 34 -5.58 -5.22 8.51
CA THR A 34 -4.58 -4.55 9.38
C THR A 34 -4.29 -5.35 10.63
N LEU A 35 -5.33 -5.89 11.27
CA LEU A 35 -5.22 -6.64 12.52
C LEU A 35 -4.58 -8.03 12.36
N ALA A 36 -4.35 -8.49 11.12
CA ALA A 36 -3.61 -9.73 10.86
C ALA A 36 -2.09 -9.54 10.92
N HIS A 37 -1.59 -8.30 10.99
CA HIS A 37 -0.18 -7.98 11.02
C HIS A 37 0.18 -7.24 12.31
N ALA A 38 1.36 -7.55 12.87
CA ALA A 38 1.81 -6.95 14.12
C ALA A 38 2.10 -5.44 14.03
N ASN A 39 2.45 -4.96 12.84
CA ASN A 39 2.78 -3.57 12.56
C ASN A 39 2.79 -3.31 11.04
N LEU A 40 2.95 -2.04 10.65
CA LEU A 40 3.03 -1.64 9.24
C LEU A 40 4.24 -2.25 8.53
N GLU A 41 5.37 -2.44 9.20
CA GLU A 41 6.56 -3.03 8.59
C GLU A 41 6.29 -4.48 8.12
N SER A 42 5.53 -5.26 8.88
CA SER A 42 5.10 -6.60 8.49
C SER A 42 4.24 -6.59 7.23
N ILE A 43 3.37 -5.59 7.07
CA ILE A 43 2.55 -5.42 5.85
C ILE A 43 3.46 -5.09 4.66
N LEU A 44 4.40 -4.15 4.84
CA LEU A 44 5.31 -3.72 3.78
C LEU A 44 6.29 -4.81 3.33
N ARG A 45 6.63 -5.76 4.20
CA ARG A 45 7.46 -6.93 3.84
C ARG A 45 6.71 -7.97 2.99
N GLU A 46 5.39 -8.02 3.07
CA GLU A 46 4.55 -8.94 2.30
C GLU A 46 4.14 -8.38 0.94
N PHE A 47 4.06 -7.06 0.81
CA PHE A 47 3.78 -6.37 -0.45
C PHE A 47 4.90 -6.62 -1.49
#